data_AF-A0A933Q0U4-F1
#
_entry.id   AF-A0A933Q0U4-F1
#
_cell.length_a   1.000
_cell.length_b   1.000
_cell.length_c   1.000
_cell.angle_alpha   90.00
_cell.angle_beta   90.00
_cell.angle_gamma   90.00
#
_symmetry.space_group_name_H-M   'P 1'
#
loop_
_entity.id
_entity.type
_entity.pdbx_description
1 polymer ?
#
loop_
_entity_poly.entity_id
_entity_poly.type
_entity_poly.pdbx_seq_one_letter_code
_entity_poly.pdbx_strand_id
1 'polypeptide(L)'
;MKTPMKKNTLHDMGGGLLYDEVQDITWLQDANYVQTSGYKSNGKLSWRNANAWAAQLVYHDPVRNKDITGWRLPRVSPVSGKMFNGRFSFDGSTDEGYNNVSPRSELAYMFYVNLGMKGYYSPSGGDQSAVCGPAGNGQRGYVVNAGPVKNLMSYIYWTGTAVEPYVDRNAWMFDAQYGFQNFYNQNDMLCPWAVHDGNVTGVDPANVAQSTTAHDDGQPAVTIVSPPSTVKELDTFTEIMKDIRCEFPFNNCIGPDEYWRMWDSMELFVGDPSLAAFWTFGEPKGPRRSIICGKPYPLDETGGTIERKRGGPFSGFAGRFDGTADLCLSAEAAAAFPELSINDGVTVFTVVRLDDITSRGALLVDTGAGASVRLTVATDVPAGEWVTIAVCRTADGDRYYLNGKRVHGVPAVTGPAAATFTIAGPTTGPKFTGRIGAVALFRRGLRDEEMMDLHRAAHTEILQKDYAR
;
A
#
# COMPACT_ATOMS: atom_id res chain seq x y z
N MET A 1 20.19 40.69 29.05
CA MET A 1 20.93 39.48 28.65
C MET A 1 20.01 38.65 27.78
N LYS A 2 20.32 38.48 26.48
CA LYS A 2 19.60 37.53 25.63
C LYS A 2 20.04 36.14 26.05
N THR A 3 19.12 35.35 26.62
CA THR A 3 19.34 33.91 26.84
C THR A 3 19.71 33.30 25.49
N PRO A 4 20.86 32.62 25.34
CA PRO A 4 21.20 31.99 24.08
C PRO A 4 20.15 30.93 23.77
N MET A 5 19.59 30.95 22.55
CA MET A 5 18.74 29.86 22.08
C MET A 5 19.54 28.56 22.17
N LYS A 6 19.02 27.58 22.92
CA LYS A 6 19.62 26.25 23.04
C LYS A 6 19.80 25.70 21.62
N LYS A 7 21.04 25.39 21.24
CA LYS A 7 21.45 24.79 19.96
C LYS A 7 20.68 23.47 19.76
N ASN A 8 20.26 23.13 18.53
CA ASN A 8 19.56 21.87 18.20
C ASN A 8 20.18 20.67 18.95
N THR A 9 19.36 19.96 19.73
CA THR A 9 19.78 18.89 20.66
C THR A 9 19.17 17.53 20.29
N LEU A 10 19.04 17.25 18.98
CA LEU A 10 18.72 15.91 18.50
C LEU A 10 20.04 15.13 18.36
N HIS A 11 20.20 14.09 19.16
CA HIS A 11 21.43 13.30 19.25
C HIS A 11 21.24 11.94 18.58
N ASP A 12 22.10 11.59 17.63
CA ASP A 12 22.19 10.22 17.13
C ASP A 12 22.90 9.37 18.18
N MET A 13 22.15 8.46 18.82
CA MET A 13 22.65 7.63 19.92
C MET A 13 23.21 6.30 19.42
N GLY A 14 23.31 6.11 18.10
CA GLY A 14 23.63 4.85 17.47
C GLY A 14 22.50 3.83 17.60
N GLY A 15 22.63 2.70 16.89
CA GLY A 15 21.67 1.60 17.01
C GLY A 15 20.26 1.94 16.52
N GLY A 16 20.12 2.94 15.65
CA GLY A 16 18.82 3.36 15.10
C GLY A 16 17.96 4.19 16.05
N LEU A 17 18.58 4.92 17.00
CA LEU A 17 17.89 5.70 18.02
C LEU A 17 18.33 7.17 17.99
N LEU A 18 17.36 8.09 17.98
CA LEU A 18 17.61 9.54 18.03
C LEU A 18 17.00 10.13 19.29
N TYR A 19 17.81 10.71 20.17
CA TYR A 19 17.33 11.30 21.42
C TYR A 19 17.17 12.82 21.29
N ASP A 20 15.99 13.33 21.59
CA ASP A 20 15.66 14.76 21.63
C ASP A 20 15.64 15.25 23.08
N GLU A 21 16.63 16.06 23.47
CA GLU A 21 16.72 16.61 24.83
C GLU A 21 15.72 17.73 25.13
N VAL A 22 15.08 18.36 24.13
CA VAL A 22 14.08 19.41 24.39
C VAL A 22 12.78 18.76 24.82
N GLN A 23 12.39 17.69 24.14
CA GLN A 23 11.15 16.97 24.39
C GLN A 23 11.32 15.82 25.38
N ASP A 24 12.56 15.44 25.69
CA ASP A 24 12.92 14.29 26.52
C ASP A 24 12.28 13.01 25.97
N ILE A 25 12.51 12.74 24.68
CA ILE A 25 12.00 11.55 23.98
C ILE A 25 13.06 10.94 23.07
N THR A 26 13.00 9.64 22.87
CA THR A 26 13.78 8.92 21.86
C THR A 26 12.90 8.55 20.67
N TRP A 27 13.30 8.92 19.47
CA TRP A 27 12.70 8.49 18.21
C TRP A 27 13.40 7.25 17.69
N LEU A 28 12.65 6.35 17.04
CA LEU A 28 13.28 5.47 16.06
C LEU A 28 13.86 6.32 14.94
N GLN A 29 15.10 6.04 14.55
CA GLN A 29 15.76 6.71 13.45
C GLN A 29 15.05 6.43 12.12
N ASP A 30 14.45 5.24 11.98
CA ASP A 30 13.62 4.85 10.85
C ASP A 30 12.17 5.35 11.04
N ALA A 31 11.82 6.41 10.32
CA ALA A 31 10.50 7.03 10.34
C ALA A 31 9.43 6.23 9.59
N ASN A 32 9.76 5.06 9.03
CA ASN A 32 8.84 4.16 8.38
C ASN A 32 9.10 2.70 8.80
N TYR A 33 9.43 2.53 10.09
CA TYR A 33 9.82 1.23 10.65
C TYR A 33 8.74 0.15 10.48
N VAL A 34 7.46 0.53 10.41
CA VAL A 34 6.36 -0.40 10.11
C VAL A 34 6.58 -1.12 8.77
N GLN A 35 7.04 -0.40 7.74
CA GLN A 35 7.34 -0.98 6.44
C GLN A 35 8.65 -1.76 6.47
N THR A 36 9.72 -1.14 6.97
CA THR A 36 11.08 -1.70 6.85
C THR A 36 11.31 -2.92 7.76
N SER A 37 10.58 -3.02 8.87
CA SER A 37 10.55 -4.24 9.71
C SER A 37 9.74 -5.39 9.09
N GLY A 38 8.99 -5.12 8.00
CA GLY A 38 8.07 -6.09 7.39
C GLY A 38 6.75 -6.24 8.14
N TYR A 39 6.46 -5.44 9.18
CA TYR A 39 5.20 -5.51 9.91
C TYR A 39 4.00 -5.23 8.99
N LYS A 40 4.13 -4.24 8.10
CA LYS A 40 3.14 -3.99 7.05
C LYS A 40 3.76 -3.37 5.81
N SER A 41 3.49 -3.98 4.66
CA SER A 41 4.13 -3.67 3.37
C SER A 41 4.02 -2.21 2.93
N ASN A 42 2.94 -1.49 3.28
CA ASN A 42 2.76 -0.08 2.91
C ASN A 42 3.10 0.92 4.03
N GLY A 43 3.53 0.44 5.19
CA GLY A 43 3.89 1.28 6.33
C GLY A 43 2.74 1.97 7.04
N LYS A 44 1.48 1.78 6.62
CA LYS A 44 0.33 2.58 7.08
C LYS A 44 -0.67 1.79 7.91
N LEU A 45 -1.11 2.35 9.03
CA LEU A 45 -2.05 1.73 9.96
C LEU A 45 -3.20 2.69 10.28
N SER A 46 -4.36 2.14 10.61
CA SER A 46 -5.42 2.91 11.28
C SER A 46 -4.92 3.38 12.64
N TRP A 47 -5.50 4.44 13.18
CA TRP A 47 -5.01 5.03 14.43
C TRP A 47 -4.96 4.03 15.58
N ARG A 48 -6.02 3.21 15.72
CA ARG A 48 -6.07 2.14 16.72
C ARG A 48 -4.97 1.09 16.53
N ASN A 49 -4.74 0.67 15.29
CA ASN A 49 -3.72 -0.33 14.97
C ASN A 49 -2.30 0.24 15.10
N ALA A 50 -2.10 1.53 14.82
CA ALA A 50 -0.83 2.22 15.00
C ALA A 50 -0.45 2.31 16.48
N ASN A 51 -1.39 2.67 17.35
CA ASN A 51 -1.16 2.68 18.80
C ASN A 51 -0.89 1.27 19.34
N ALA A 52 -1.64 0.26 18.87
CA ALA A 52 -1.41 -1.13 19.26
C ALA A 52 -0.03 -1.63 18.81
N TRP A 53 0.37 -1.32 17.56
CA TRP A 53 1.69 -1.64 17.04
C TRP A 53 2.81 -1.00 17.86
N ALA A 54 2.71 0.28 18.17
CA ALA A 54 3.72 0.95 19.00
C ALA A 54 3.77 0.33 20.40
N ALA A 55 2.63 0.07 21.04
CA ALA A 55 2.58 -0.50 22.38
C ALA A 55 3.19 -1.91 22.49
N GLN A 56 3.08 -2.73 21.43
CA GLN A 56 3.67 -4.08 21.39
C GLN A 56 5.10 -4.11 20.83
N LEU A 57 5.63 -2.97 20.37
CA LEU A 57 6.93 -2.94 19.73
C LEU A 57 8.03 -3.29 20.73
N VAL A 58 8.85 -4.27 20.34
CA VAL A 58 10.13 -4.58 20.98
C VAL A 58 11.21 -4.25 19.97
N TYR A 59 11.97 -3.19 20.23
CA TYR A 59 13.07 -2.76 19.37
C TYR A 59 14.40 -3.26 19.94
N HIS A 60 15.14 -4.02 19.17
CA HIS A 60 16.47 -4.48 19.58
C HIS A 60 17.51 -3.40 19.23
N ASP A 61 18.13 -2.78 20.25
CA ASP A 61 19.29 -1.91 20.07
C ASP A 61 20.54 -2.78 19.82
N PRO A 62 21.09 -2.82 18.59
CA PRO A 62 22.23 -3.67 18.26
C PRO A 62 23.55 -3.15 18.83
N VAL A 63 23.64 -1.86 19.18
CA VAL A 63 24.87 -1.27 19.75
C VAL A 63 25.02 -1.68 21.21
N ARG A 64 23.91 -1.73 21.94
CA ARG A 64 23.89 -2.07 23.38
C ARG A 64 23.43 -3.49 23.64
N ASN A 65 23.04 -4.21 22.60
CA ASN A 65 22.48 -5.57 22.65
C ASN A 65 21.35 -5.67 23.69
N LYS A 66 20.36 -4.78 23.56
CA LYS A 66 19.26 -4.62 24.51
C LYS A 66 17.93 -4.47 23.80
N ASP A 67 16.94 -5.23 24.24
CA ASP A 67 15.56 -5.05 23.81
C ASP A 67 14.89 -3.91 24.57
N ILE A 68 14.27 -3.01 23.82
CA ILE A 68 13.59 -1.82 24.32
C ILE A 68 12.10 -1.96 24.01
N THR A 69 11.29 -1.93 25.07
CA THR A 69 9.83 -1.94 25.02
C THR A 69 9.28 -0.60 25.50
N GLY A 70 7.97 -0.37 25.42
CA GLY A 70 7.34 0.85 25.97
C GLY A 70 7.20 1.98 24.95
N TRP A 71 7.28 1.64 23.66
CA TRP A 71 7.09 2.60 22.57
C TRP A 71 5.64 3.07 22.47
N ARG A 72 5.47 4.28 21.94
CA ARG A 72 4.20 4.93 21.69
C ARG A 72 4.26 5.73 20.38
N LEU A 73 3.11 6.21 19.92
CA LEU A 73 3.08 7.25 18.89
C LEU A 73 3.42 8.62 19.48
N PRO A 74 3.85 9.59 18.64
CA PRO A 74 4.18 10.93 19.08
C PRO A 74 2.91 11.66 19.53
N ARG A 75 3.00 12.55 20.51
CA ARG A 75 1.84 13.24 21.09
C ARG A 75 1.75 14.67 20.60
N VAL A 76 0.53 15.20 20.70
CA VAL A 76 0.28 16.64 20.63
C VAL A 76 -0.46 17.07 21.89
N SER A 77 -0.15 18.27 22.36
CA SER A 77 -0.84 18.93 23.46
C SER A 77 -1.05 20.40 23.10
N PRO A 78 -2.05 21.06 23.70
CA PRO A 78 -2.39 22.43 23.34
C PRO A 78 -1.19 23.37 23.36
N VAL A 79 -0.97 24.12 22.29
CA VAL A 79 0.11 25.13 22.19
C VAL A 79 -0.02 26.13 23.33
N SER A 80 -1.25 26.52 23.71
CA SER A 80 -1.55 27.39 24.84
C SER A 80 -1.23 26.77 26.22
N GLY A 81 -1.13 25.45 26.30
CA GLY A 81 -0.99 24.68 27.54
C GLY A 81 -2.29 24.52 28.34
N LYS A 82 -3.44 24.92 27.78
CA LYS A 82 -4.74 24.85 28.46
C LYS A 82 -5.75 24.00 27.69
N MET A 83 -6.17 24.47 26.52
CA MET A 83 -7.17 23.81 25.68
C MET A 83 -6.77 23.94 24.22
N PHE A 84 -7.12 22.93 23.41
CA PHE A 84 -6.90 22.94 21.98
C PHE A 84 -7.66 24.10 21.33
N ASN A 85 -6.97 24.80 20.44
CA ASN A 85 -7.49 25.89 19.63
C ASN A 85 -7.51 25.47 18.16
N GLY A 86 -8.67 25.03 17.69
CA GLY A 86 -8.88 24.59 16.32
C GLY A 86 -9.05 25.70 15.28
N ARG A 87 -8.77 26.95 15.65
CA ARG A 87 -8.75 28.04 14.67
C ARG A 87 -7.52 27.86 13.79
N PHE A 88 -7.72 27.73 12.49
CA PHE A 88 -6.64 27.71 11.51
C PHE A 88 -5.69 28.93 11.69
N SER A 89 -4.38 28.67 11.70
CA SER A 89 -3.34 29.71 11.66
C SER A 89 -2.18 29.35 10.74
N PHE A 90 -1.50 30.38 10.23
CA PHE A 90 -0.28 30.20 9.44
C PHE A 90 0.99 30.26 10.29
N ASP A 91 0.94 30.89 11.47
CA ASP A 91 2.12 31.26 12.26
C ASP A 91 2.41 30.31 13.43
N GLY A 92 1.63 29.24 13.58
CA GLY A 92 1.76 28.28 14.66
C GLY A 92 1.22 28.79 16.00
N SER A 93 0.44 29.87 16.02
CA SER A 93 -0.17 30.41 17.24
C SER A 93 -1.34 29.56 17.75
N THR A 94 -1.82 28.60 16.95
CA THR A 94 -2.94 27.70 17.25
C THR A 94 -2.56 26.24 17.04
N ASP A 95 -3.48 25.32 17.36
CA ASP A 95 -3.22 23.88 17.28
C ASP A 95 -3.53 23.28 15.89
N GLU A 96 -4.24 24.00 15.04
CA GLU A 96 -4.52 23.63 13.65
C GLU A 96 -3.89 24.63 12.69
N GLY A 97 -3.01 24.17 11.81
CA GLY A 97 -2.27 25.09 10.95
C GLY A 97 -0.86 24.68 10.61
N TYR A 98 -0.09 25.69 10.21
CA TYR A 98 1.30 25.58 9.79
C TYR A 98 2.22 26.22 10.81
N ASN A 99 3.53 25.96 10.67
CA ASN A 99 4.61 26.60 11.41
C ASN A 99 4.50 26.44 12.94
N ASN A 100 3.87 25.35 13.40
CA ASN A 100 3.83 25.01 14.82
C ASN A 100 5.21 24.51 15.29
N VAL A 101 5.96 25.40 15.94
CA VAL A 101 7.29 25.13 16.50
C VAL A 101 7.25 24.79 17.99
N SER A 102 6.06 24.58 18.56
CA SER A 102 5.91 24.26 19.97
C SER A 102 6.45 22.86 20.27
N PRO A 103 7.28 22.67 21.31
CA PRO A 103 7.70 21.33 21.74
C PRO A 103 6.55 20.50 22.31
N ARG A 104 5.33 21.06 22.41
CA ARG A 104 4.11 20.33 22.76
C ARG A 104 3.51 19.55 21.59
N SER A 105 4.00 19.75 20.36
CA SER A 105 3.68 18.92 19.21
C SER A 105 4.95 18.19 18.76
N GLU A 106 5.06 16.90 19.10
CA GLU A 106 6.27 16.11 18.87
C GLU A 106 6.64 16.00 17.39
N LEU A 107 5.67 15.70 16.52
CA LEU A 107 5.93 15.63 15.08
C LEU A 107 6.19 16.99 14.44
N ALA A 108 5.45 18.04 14.83
CA ALA A 108 5.67 19.37 14.27
C ALA A 108 7.03 19.93 14.70
N TYR A 109 7.44 19.70 15.96
CA TYR A 109 8.74 20.10 16.47
C TYR A 109 9.88 19.36 15.75
N MET A 110 9.75 18.04 15.57
CA MET A 110 10.69 17.25 14.76
C MET A 110 10.84 17.84 13.35
N PHE A 111 9.71 18.12 12.67
CA PHE A 111 9.72 18.65 11.31
C PHE A 111 10.32 20.05 11.21
N TYR A 112 9.79 21.02 11.96
CA TYR A 112 10.15 22.43 11.81
C TYR A 112 11.45 22.81 12.49
N VAL A 113 11.75 22.23 13.65
CA VAL A 113 12.86 22.66 14.51
C VAL A 113 14.04 21.70 14.35
N ASN A 114 13.83 20.41 14.57
CA ASN A 114 14.94 19.44 14.52
C ASN A 114 15.47 19.26 13.10
N LEU A 115 14.57 19.13 12.12
CA LEU A 115 14.93 18.93 10.71
C LEU A 115 14.99 20.22 9.90
N GLY A 116 14.50 21.35 10.44
CA GLY A 116 14.54 22.65 9.78
C GLY A 116 13.69 22.73 8.50
N MET A 117 12.67 21.88 8.38
CA MET A 117 11.84 21.80 7.18
C MET A 117 10.87 22.99 7.08
N LYS A 118 10.43 23.27 5.85
CA LYS A 118 9.47 24.35 5.56
C LYS A 118 8.08 23.77 5.31
N GLY A 119 7.08 24.45 5.85
CA GLY A 119 5.68 24.17 5.54
C GLY A 119 5.27 24.75 4.18
N TYR A 120 4.07 24.40 3.72
CA TYR A 120 3.50 24.91 2.47
C TYR A 120 3.26 26.43 2.53
N TYR A 121 2.89 26.95 3.71
CA TYR A 121 2.77 28.39 3.94
C TYR A 121 3.84 28.90 4.90
N SER A 122 4.33 30.11 4.65
CA SER A 122 5.15 30.84 5.60
C SER A 122 4.31 31.33 6.79
N PRO A 123 4.94 31.80 7.89
CA PRO A 123 4.21 32.37 9.02
C PRO A 123 3.31 33.57 8.65
N SER A 124 3.63 34.28 7.56
CA SER A 124 2.82 35.38 7.03
C SER A 124 1.76 34.94 6.02
N GLY A 125 1.59 33.62 5.79
CA GLY A 125 0.65 33.05 4.82
C GLY A 125 1.13 33.07 3.37
N GLY A 126 2.42 33.32 3.12
CA GLY A 126 2.99 33.30 1.77
C GLY A 126 3.20 31.88 1.25
N ASP A 127 3.02 31.65 -0.05
CA ASP A 127 3.23 30.35 -0.70
C ASP A 127 4.70 29.92 -0.63
N GLN A 128 4.93 28.67 -0.22
CA GLN A 128 6.24 28.01 -0.16
C GLN A 128 6.22 26.61 -0.80
N SER A 129 5.25 26.33 -1.67
CA SER A 129 5.05 25.03 -2.34
C SER A 129 6.31 24.50 -3.02
N ALA A 130 7.10 25.39 -3.61
CA ALA A 130 8.34 25.04 -4.31
C ALA A 130 9.49 24.57 -3.39
N VAL A 131 9.36 24.70 -2.06
CA VAL A 131 10.42 24.39 -1.09
C VAL A 131 9.93 23.62 0.13
N CYS A 132 8.65 23.23 0.19
CA CYS A 132 8.07 22.61 1.38
C CYS A 132 8.27 21.10 1.44
N GLY A 133 8.13 20.57 2.66
CA GLY A 133 8.18 19.13 2.93
C GLY A 133 9.57 18.50 2.82
N PRO A 134 9.69 17.19 3.07
CA PRO A 134 10.97 16.48 3.10
C PRO A 134 11.67 16.44 1.73
N ALA A 135 10.89 16.41 0.64
CA ALA A 135 11.41 16.44 -0.73
C ALA A 135 11.83 17.86 -1.17
N GLY A 136 11.53 18.89 -0.38
CA GLY A 136 11.86 20.28 -0.70
C GLY A 136 11.15 20.82 -1.94
N ASN A 137 10.02 20.22 -2.34
CA ASN A 137 9.20 20.60 -3.50
C ASN A 137 7.71 20.23 -3.32
N GLY A 138 7.28 19.93 -2.08
CA GLY A 138 5.90 19.57 -1.75
C GLY A 138 5.39 18.25 -2.33
N GLN A 139 6.27 17.40 -2.88
CA GLN A 139 5.85 16.20 -3.60
C GLN A 139 5.45 15.05 -2.66
N ARG A 140 4.25 14.49 -2.88
CA ARG A 140 3.68 13.39 -2.07
C ARG A 140 4.34 12.04 -2.36
N GLY A 141 4.47 11.22 -1.33
CA GLY A 141 4.84 9.80 -1.45
C GLY A 141 6.33 9.52 -1.62
N TYR A 142 7.17 10.54 -1.53
CA TYR A 142 8.62 10.40 -1.54
C TYR A 142 9.10 9.87 -0.19
N VAL A 143 10.13 9.04 -0.23
CA VAL A 143 10.85 8.60 0.97
C VAL A 143 12.23 9.24 0.93
N VAL A 144 12.58 9.99 1.97
CA VAL A 144 13.85 10.72 2.05
C VAL A 144 14.57 10.44 3.36
N ASN A 145 15.90 10.53 3.32
CA ASN A 145 16.70 10.61 4.53
C ASN A 145 16.93 12.09 4.85
N ALA A 146 16.49 12.54 6.02
CA ALA A 146 16.55 13.94 6.43
C ALA A 146 17.47 14.09 7.64
N GLY A 147 18.71 14.50 7.40
CA GLY A 147 19.74 14.53 8.43
C GLY A 147 19.93 13.14 9.07
N PRO A 148 19.81 13.00 10.40
CA PRO A 148 19.92 11.72 11.06
C PRO A 148 18.69 10.81 10.84
N VAL A 149 17.53 11.34 10.46
CA VAL A 149 16.31 10.54 10.24
C VAL A 149 16.40 9.77 8.92
N LYS A 150 16.00 8.50 8.95
CA LYS A 150 15.92 7.61 7.79
C LYS A 150 14.48 7.33 7.41
N ASN A 151 14.25 7.07 6.12
CA ASN A 151 12.97 6.67 5.56
C ASN A 151 11.79 7.60 5.91
N LEU A 152 12.03 8.91 6.03
CA LEU A 152 10.98 9.88 6.27
C LEU A 152 10.10 9.98 5.03
N MET A 153 8.81 9.67 5.20
CA MET A 153 7.83 9.77 4.14
C MET A 153 7.33 11.21 4.01
N SER A 154 7.28 11.71 2.78
CA SER A 154 6.52 12.91 2.42
C SER A 154 5.03 12.55 2.39
N TYR A 155 4.47 12.35 3.58
CA TYR A 155 3.11 11.88 3.82
C TYR A 155 2.63 12.28 5.22
N ILE A 156 1.43 11.83 5.56
CA ILE A 156 0.77 12.14 6.82
C ILE A 156 1.10 11.09 7.88
N TYR A 157 1.43 11.57 9.07
CA TYR A 157 1.78 10.77 10.24
C TYR A 157 0.72 10.85 11.32
N TRP A 158 0.44 9.73 11.98
CA TRP A 158 -0.41 9.69 13.16
C TRP A 158 0.32 10.25 14.37
N THR A 159 -0.38 11.07 15.16
CA THR A 159 -0.06 11.24 16.59
C THR A 159 -0.82 10.19 17.40
N GLY A 160 -0.38 9.90 18.62
CA GLY A 160 -1.10 9.10 19.62
C GLY A 160 -2.19 9.88 20.38
N THR A 161 -2.57 11.08 19.94
CA THR A 161 -3.52 11.93 20.66
C THR A 161 -4.86 11.97 19.93
N ALA A 162 -5.92 11.52 20.60
CA ALA A 162 -7.28 11.65 20.10
C ALA A 162 -7.77 13.11 20.19
N VAL A 163 -8.75 13.49 19.37
CA VAL A 163 -9.30 14.85 19.37
C VAL A 163 -10.52 14.93 20.28
N GLU A 164 -10.51 15.86 21.22
CA GLU A 164 -11.70 16.17 22.02
C GLU A 164 -12.66 17.12 21.27
N PRO A 165 -13.99 16.95 21.40
CA PRO A 165 -14.70 15.93 22.18
C PRO A 165 -14.94 14.61 21.42
N TYR A 166 -14.35 14.44 20.23
CA TYR A 166 -14.61 13.33 19.31
C TYR A 166 -13.55 12.23 19.39
N VAL A 167 -13.22 11.83 20.61
CA VAL A 167 -12.10 10.91 20.91
C VAL A 167 -12.30 9.49 20.39
N ASP A 168 -13.51 9.15 19.97
CA ASP A 168 -13.91 7.88 19.38
C ASP A 168 -13.82 7.89 17.84
N ARG A 169 -13.68 9.06 17.24
CA ARG A 169 -13.75 9.25 15.78
C ARG A 169 -12.51 9.87 15.19
N ASN A 170 -11.89 10.82 15.88
CA ASN A 170 -10.82 11.63 15.32
C ASN A 170 -9.54 11.55 16.14
N ALA A 171 -8.42 11.64 15.45
CA ALA A 171 -7.11 11.75 16.06
C ALA A 171 -6.27 12.80 15.34
N TRP A 172 -5.38 13.45 16.10
CA TRP A 172 -4.46 14.42 15.56
C TRP A 172 -3.44 13.73 14.65
N MET A 173 -3.09 14.42 13.58
CA MET A 173 -2.12 14.01 12.58
C MET A 173 -1.19 15.17 12.23
N PHE A 174 -0.05 14.82 11.65
CA PHE A 174 0.86 15.79 11.08
C PHE A 174 1.18 15.40 9.64
N ASP A 175 0.84 16.27 8.70
CA ASP A 175 1.19 16.11 7.29
C ASP A 175 2.61 16.61 7.06
N ALA A 176 3.57 15.70 7.02
CA ALA A 176 4.96 16.04 6.74
C ALA A 176 5.12 16.56 5.30
N GLN A 177 4.26 16.18 4.35
CA GLN A 177 4.34 16.69 2.98
C GLN A 177 4.21 18.22 2.94
N TYR A 178 3.33 18.77 3.78
CA TYR A 178 3.00 20.19 3.79
C TYR A 178 3.39 20.93 5.07
N GLY A 179 3.89 20.22 6.09
CA GLY A 179 4.11 20.78 7.42
C GLY A 179 2.80 21.19 8.11
N PHE A 180 1.71 20.48 7.85
CA PHE A 180 0.38 20.88 8.32
C PHE A 180 -0.09 20.00 9.49
N GLN A 181 -0.50 20.62 10.58
CA GLN A 181 -1.09 19.93 11.72
C GLN A 181 -2.62 20.06 11.67
N ASN A 182 -3.32 18.93 11.73
CA ASN A 182 -4.77 18.86 11.80
C ASN A 182 -5.18 17.50 12.42
N PHE A 183 -6.42 17.08 12.23
CA PHE A 183 -6.93 15.80 12.67
C PHE A 183 -7.72 15.12 11.56
N TYR A 184 -7.68 13.79 11.56
CA TYR A 184 -8.36 12.91 10.62
C TYR A 184 -9.17 11.84 11.35
N ASN A 185 -9.96 11.07 10.60
CA ASN A 185 -10.75 9.98 11.16
C ASN A 185 -9.82 8.85 11.59
N GLN A 186 -10.06 8.25 12.75
CA GLN A 186 -9.21 7.18 13.30
C GLN A 186 -9.14 5.93 12.41
N ASN A 187 -10.05 5.77 11.44
CA ASN A 187 -10.03 4.69 10.46
C ASN A 187 -9.11 4.98 9.26
N ASP A 188 -8.62 6.21 9.10
CA ASP A 188 -7.70 6.56 8.01
C ASP A 188 -6.35 5.84 8.15
N MET A 189 -5.70 5.55 7.02
CA MET A 189 -4.47 4.76 6.96
C MET A 189 -3.25 5.66 6.80
N LEU A 190 -2.62 6.03 7.92
CA LEU A 190 -1.50 6.98 7.95
C LEU A 190 -0.23 6.33 8.51
N CYS A 191 0.91 7.01 8.36
CA CYS A 191 2.21 6.50 8.77
C CYS A 191 2.39 6.58 10.30
N PRO A 192 2.75 5.48 10.99
CA PRO A 192 3.18 5.51 12.38
C PRO A 192 4.68 5.82 12.47
N TRP A 193 5.07 6.62 13.45
CA TRP A 193 6.48 6.79 13.81
C TRP A 193 6.64 6.61 15.32
N ALA A 194 7.32 5.54 15.73
CA ALA A 194 7.46 5.21 17.15
C ALA A 194 8.44 6.15 17.87
N VAL A 195 8.03 6.55 19.07
CA VAL A 195 8.84 7.27 20.05
C VAL A 195 8.74 6.60 21.42
N HIS A 196 9.72 6.86 22.27
CA HIS A 196 9.76 6.43 23.65
C HIS A 196 10.03 7.62 24.56
N ASP A 197 9.42 7.66 25.75
CA ASP A 197 9.67 8.71 26.73
C ASP A 197 11.10 8.58 27.30
N GLY A 198 11.84 9.68 27.36
CA GLY A 198 13.18 9.75 27.88
C GLY A 198 14.28 9.18 26.97
N ASN A 199 15.51 9.21 27.48
CA ASN A 199 16.67 8.57 26.87
C ASN A 199 16.70 7.06 27.18
N VAL A 200 16.36 6.25 26.19
CA VAL A 200 16.30 4.77 26.34
C VAL A 200 17.66 4.08 26.39
N THR A 201 18.72 4.80 25.99
CA THR A 201 20.06 4.24 25.87
C THR A 201 20.82 4.19 27.18
N GLY A 202 20.41 5.01 28.16
CA GLY A 202 21.13 5.18 29.44
C GLY A 202 22.52 5.82 29.32
N VAL A 203 22.91 6.23 28.11
CA VAL A 203 24.19 6.92 27.85
C VAL A 203 23.94 8.43 27.86
N ASP A 204 24.76 9.17 28.59
CA ASP A 204 24.73 10.63 28.56
C ASP A 204 24.99 11.13 27.12
N PRO A 205 24.06 11.88 26.49
CA PRO A 205 24.23 12.40 25.14
C PRO A 205 25.51 13.24 24.98
N ALA A 206 25.96 13.92 26.04
CA ALA A 206 27.21 14.69 26.03
C ALA A 206 28.45 13.82 25.77
N ASN A 207 28.40 12.54 26.13
CA ASN A 207 29.51 11.59 25.94
C ASN A 207 29.51 10.96 24.54
N VAL A 208 28.38 11.01 23.81
CA VAL A 208 28.30 10.52 22.42
C VAL A 208 28.94 11.53 21.45
N ALA A 209 28.73 12.83 21.70
CA ALA A 209 29.31 13.91 20.90
C ALA A 209 30.85 14.02 20.98
N GLN A 210 31.48 13.46 22.03
CA GLN A 210 32.94 13.49 22.19
C GLN A 210 33.68 12.41 21.40
N SER A 211 32.98 11.41 20.85
CA SER A 211 33.59 10.36 20.02
C SER A 211 33.76 10.75 18.54
N THR A 212 33.23 11.88 18.10
CA THR A 212 33.24 12.31 16.68
C THR A 212 34.22 13.45 16.38
N THR A 213 34.95 13.95 17.39
CA THR A 213 36.00 14.98 17.21
C THR A 213 37.40 14.36 17.25
N ALA A 214 37.73 13.53 16.26
CA ALA A 214 39.12 13.14 15.98
C ALA A 214 39.26 12.60 14.54
N HIS A 215 39.21 13.47 13.54
CA HIS A 215 40.18 13.57 12.44
C HIS A 215 39.65 14.57 11.41
N ASP A 216 40.30 15.73 11.32
CA ASP A 216 40.43 16.44 10.04
C ASP A 216 41.66 15.85 9.32
N ASP A 217 41.73 16.11 8.02
CA ASP A 217 42.77 15.77 7.04
C ASP A 217 42.56 14.50 6.20
N GLY A 218 41.93 14.72 5.03
CA GLY A 218 42.29 14.04 3.79
C GLY A 218 41.25 13.05 3.25
N GLN A 219 40.53 13.46 2.20
CA GLN A 219 39.95 12.48 1.28
C GLN A 219 41.06 11.61 0.68
N PRO A 220 40.83 10.30 0.59
CA PRO A 220 40.86 9.68 -0.72
C PRO A 220 39.56 8.95 -1.03
N ALA A 221 39.16 9.04 -2.29
CA ALA A 221 38.05 8.30 -2.87
C ALA A 221 38.24 6.79 -2.67
N VAL A 222 37.22 6.12 -2.12
CA VAL A 222 37.09 4.67 -2.20
C VAL A 222 36.05 4.37 -3.27
N THR A 223 36.55 3.96 -4.43
CA THR A 223 35.80 3.27 -5.48
C THR A 223 35.41 1.89 -4.99
N ILE A 224 34.12 1.59 -4.90
CA ILE A 224 33.63 0.20 -4.89
C ILE A 224 33.06 -0.09 -6.27
N VAL A 225 33.68 -1.08 -6.90
CA VAL A 225 33.33 -1.64 -8.21
C VAL A 225 32.08 -2.51 -8.05
N SER A 226 31.01 -2.15 -8.77
CA SER A 226 29.82 -2.99 -8.89
C SER A 226 30.11 -4.26 -9.70
N PRO A 227 29.69 -5.46 -9.28
CA PRO A 227 29.53 -6.57 -10.21
C PRO A 227 28.40 -6.23 -11.21
N PRO A 228 28.45 -6.75 -12.45
CA PRO A 228 27.46 -6.42 -13.47
C PRO A 228 26.14 -7.12 -13.15
N SER A 229 25.23 -6.39 -12.51
CA SER A 229 23.84 -6.82 -12.34
C SER A 229 23.08 -6.60 -13.64
N THR A 230 23.15 -7.56 -14.56
CA THR A 230 22.15 -7.70 -15.63
C THR A 230 20.88 -8.32 -15.06
N VAL A 231 20.13 -7.54 -14.28
CA VAL A 231 18.67 -7.70 -14.16
C VAL A 231 18.12 -6.28 -14.01
N LYS A 232 17.33 -5.86 -15.00
CA LYS A 232 16.64 -4.58 -15.00
C LYS A 232 15.65 -4.60 -13.83
N GLU A 233 16.02 -3.96 -12.72
CA GLU A 233 15.12 -3.68 -11.61
C GLU A 233 13.90 -2.94 -12.17
N LEU A 234 12.77 -3.63 -12.11
CA LEU A 234 11.50 -3.17 -12.63
C LEU A 234 10.88 -2.23 -11.58
N ASP A 235 11.05 -0.93 -11.84
CA ASP A 235 10.27 0.26 -11.46
C ASP A 235 9.25 0.14 -10.30
N THR A 236 9.42 0.94 -9.25
CA THR A 236 8.57 1.00 -8.05
C THR A 236 7.03 0.96 -8.32
N PHE A 237 6.24 0.42 -7.38
CA PHE A 237 4.76 0.44 -7.37
C PHE A 237 4.14 1.79 -7.79
N THR A 238 4.80 2.90 -7.46
CA THR A 238 4.38 4.26 -7.87
C THR A 238 4.52 4.53 -9.38
N GLU A 239 5.53 3.97 -10.05
CA GLU A 239 5.71 4.01 -11.51
C GLU A 239 4.69 3.10 -12.21
N ILE A 240 4.43 1.90 -11.68
CA ILE A 240 3.36 1.00 -12.17
C ILE A 240 2.01 1.71 -12.10
N MET A 241 1.68 2.33 -10.96
CA MET A 241 0.44 3.08 -10.79
C MET A 241 0.40 4.37 -11.63
N LYS A 242 1.54 4.97 -12.01
CA LYS A 242 1.60 6.10 -12.96
C LYS A 242 1.21 5.67 -14.38
N ASP A 243 1.62 4.49 -14.84
CA ASP A 243 1.20 3.96 -16.14
C ASP A 243 -0.28 3.53 -16.16
N ILE A 244 -0.83 3.13 -15.02
CA ILE A 244 -2.29 2.91 -14.83
C ILE A 244 -3.06 4.24 -14.77
N ARG A 245 -2.40 5.40 -14.56
CA ARG A 245 -3.07 6.72 -14.67
C ARG A 245 -3.55 7.02 -16.08
N CYS A 246 -3.19 6.22 -17.09
CA CYS A 246 -4.04 6.10 -18.25
C CYS A 246 -5.35 5.43 -17.82
N GLU A 247 -6.27 6.29 -17.37
CA GLU A 247 -7.71 6.14 -17.48
C GLU A 247 -8.48 5.56 -16.26
N PHE A 248 -8.07 5.87 -15.02
CA PHE A 248 -9.09 6.02 -13.97
C PHE A 248 -10.03 7.16 -14.40
N PRO A 249 -11.35 6.96 -14.58
CA PRO A 249 -12.25 8.04 -14.93
C PRO A 249 -12.54 8.84 -13.67
N PHE A 250 -11.61 9.74 -13.33
CA PHE A 250 -11.79 10.77 -12.31
C PHE A 250 -12.73 11.89 -12.77
N ASN A 251 -13.61 11.64 -13.73
CA ASN A 251 -14.71 12.55 -14.00
C ASN A 251 -15.89 12.18 -13.09
N ASN A 252 -15.86 12.66 -11.84
CA ASN A 252 -17.03 12.95 -11.00
C ASN A 252 -18.03 11.82 -10.68
N CYS A 253 -17.73 10.54 -10.91
CA CYS A 253 -18.72 9.46 -10.71
C CYS A 253 -18.49 8.58 -9.45
N ILE A 254 -17.35 8.67 -8.77
CA ILE A 254 -16.98 7.81 -7.63
C ILE A 254 -16.59 8.71 -6.44
N GLY A 255 -17.11 8.41 -5.26
CA GLY A 255 -16.82 9.19 -4.05
C GLY A 255 -15.36 8.99 -3.56
N PRO A 256 -14.79 9.93 -2.79
CA PRO A 256 -13.41 9.83 -2.28
C PRO A 256 -13.14 8.53 -1.50
N ASP A 257 -14.12 8.04 -0.75
CA ASP A 257 -13.99 6.82 0.07
C ASP A 257 -13.91 5.55 -0.80
N GLU A 258 -14.66 5.51 -1.91
CA GLU A 258 -14.65 4.39 -2.84
C GLU A 258 -13.34 4.34 -3.64
N TYR A 259 -12.75 5.50 -3.92
CA TYR A 259 -11.42 5.61 -4.53
C TYR A 259 -10.33 4.99 -3.64
N TRP A 260 -10.26 5.38 -2.36
CA TRP A 260 -9.24 4.86 -1.45
C TRP A 260 -9.43 3.37 -1.16
N ARG A 261 -10.68 2.91 -1.05
CA ARG A 261 -10.99 1.48 -0.96
C ARG A 261 -10.41 0.72 -2.15
N MET A 262 -10.69 1.16 -3.38
CA MET A 262 -10.19 0.51 -4.60
C MET A 262 -8.65 0.53 -4.68
N TRP A 263 -8.03 1.63 -4.25
CA TRP A 263 -6.58 1.77 -4.18
C TRP A 263 -5.95 0.74 -3.24
N ASP A 264 -6.42 0.67 -1.99
CA ASP A 264 -5.92 -0.29 -0.99
C ASP A 264 -6.15 -1.74 -1.46
N SER A 265 -7.28 -1.99 -2.12
CA SER A 265 -7.62 -3.28 -2.70
C SER A 265 -6.61 -3.71 -3.77
N MET A 266 -6.19 -2.80 -4.64
CA MET A 266 -5.21 -3.07 -5.69
C MET A 266 -3.78 -3.20 -5.13
N GLU A 267 -3.43 -2.45 -4.09
CA GLU A 267 -2.11 -2.50 -3.45
C GLU A 267 -1.79 -3.89 -2.89
N LEU A 268 -2.78 -4.60 -2.34
CA LEU A 268 -2.60 -5.99 -1.87
C LEU A 268 -2.14 -6.93 -3.00
N PHE A 269 -2.73 -6.80 -4.19
CA PHE A 269 -2.41 -7.66 -5.33
C PHE A 269 -1.03 -7.32 -5.89
N VAL A 270 -0.78 -6.04 -6.17
CA VAL A 270 0.46 -5.58 -6.80
C VAL A 270 1.66 -5.68 -5.86
N GLY A 271 1.42 -5.67 -4.55
CA GLY A 271 2.45 -5.90 -3.53
C GLY A 271 2.93 -7.35 -3.43
N ASP A 272 2.21 -8.32 -4.03
CA ASP A 272 2.67 -9.71 -4.06
C ASP A 272 3.74 -9.90 -5.16
N PRO A 273 4.99 -10.25 -4.81
CA PRO A 273 6.07 -10.40 -5.79
C PRO A 273 5.85 -11.56 -6.77
N SER A 274 4.94 -12.48 -6.46
CA SER A 274 4.54 -13.57 -7.33
C SER A 274 3.43 -13.19 -8.31
N LEU A 275 2.82 -12.01 -8.19
CA LEU A 275 1.84 -11.54 -9.17
C LEU A 275 2.50 -11.50 -10.56
N ALA A 276 1.83 -12.06 -11.55
CA ALA A 276 2.30 -12.20 -12.92
C ALA A 276 1.50 -11.37 -13.93
N ALA A 277 0.20 -11.19 -13.68
CA ALA A 277 -0.70 -10.32 -14.44
C ALA A 277 -1.92 -9.97 -13.58
N PHE A 278 -2.38 -8.72 -13.64
CA PHE A 278 -3.64 -8.32 -13.03
C PHE A 278 -4.47 -7.42 -13.94
N TRP A 279 -5.59 -7.92 -14.44
CA TRP A 279 -6.53 -7.16 -15.26
C TRP A 279 -7.69 -6.67 -14.39
N THR A 280 -7.89 -5.36 -14.31
CA THR A 280 -8.95 -4.73 -13.50
C THR A 280 -10.08 -4.13 -14.34
N PHE A 281 -10.01 -4.22 -15.67
CA PHE A 281 -11.06 -3.80 -16.61
C PHE A 281 -11.41 -2.31 -16.60
N GLY A 282 -10.50 -1.46 -16.08
CA GLY A 282 -10.68 -0.02 -15.95
C GLY A 282 -10.40 0.80 -17.22
N GLU A 283 -9.90 0.18 -18.30
CA GLU A 283 -9.52 0.92 -19.50
C GLU A 283 -10.78 1.43 -20.24
N PRO A 284 -10.85 2.64 -20.82
CA PRO A 284 -11.95 3.18 -21.61
C PRO A 284 -12.01 2.74 -23.08
N LYS A 285 -10.89 2.36 -23.75
CA LYS A 285 -10.93 1.79 -25.12
C LYS A 285 -9.65 1.02 -25.47
N GLY A 286 -9.76 -0.03 -26.30
CA GLY A 286 -8.60 -0.82 -26.79
C GLY A 286 -8.48 -2.20 -26.14
N PRO A 287 -7.41 -2.95 -26.43
CA PRO A 287 -7.16 -4.26 -25.81
C PRO A 287 -7.06 -4.14 -24.28
N ARG A 288 -7.55 -5.13 -23.54
CA ARG A 288 -7.49 -5.14 -22.06
C ARG A 288 -6.05 -5.42 -21.64
N ARG A 289 -5.43 -4.59 -20.81
CA ARG A 289 -4.00 -4.71 -20.49
C ARG A 289 -3.80 -5.06 -19.02
N SER A 290 -2.90 -5.99 -18.75
CA SER A 290 -2.56 -6.33 -17.37
C SER A 290 -1.78 -5.20 -16.72
N ILE A 291 -2.01 -5.03 -15.42
CA ILE A 291 -1.19 -4.27 -14.50
C ILE A 291 -0.08 -5.19 -14.02
N ILE A 292 1.19 -4.83 -14.29
CA ILE A 292 2.43 -5.45 -13.78
C ILE A 292 3.63 -4.55 -14.10
N CYS A 293 4.68 -4.65 -13.28
CA CYS A 293 5.93 -3.97 -13.53
C CYS A 293 6.59 -4.46 -14.83
N GLY A 294 7.03 -3.53 -15.68
CA GLY A 294 7.89 -3.69 -16.86
C GLY A 294 7.40 -4.40 -18.13
N LYS A 295 6.26 -5.09 -18.17
CA LYS A 295 5.59 -5.45 -19.44
C LYS A 295 4.08 -5.75 -19.26
N PRO A 296 3.17 -4.99 -19.89
CA PRO A 296 1.75 -5.30 -19.89
C PRO A 296 1.41 -6.44 -20.84
N TYR A 297 0.58 -7.38 -20.39
CA TYR A 297 0.05 -8.49 -21.17
C TYR A 297 -1.36 -8.15 -21.69
N PRO A 298 -1.56 -8.05 -23.02
CA PRO A 298 -2.87 -7.78 -23.59
C PRO A 298 -3.75 -9.03 -23.58
N LEU A 299 -5.03 -8.86 -23.28
CA LEU A 299 -6.07 -9.83 -23.61
C LEU A 299 -6.83 -9.32 -24.83
N ASP A 300 -6.88 -10.16 -25.86
CA ASP A 300 -7.65 -9.95 -27.07
C ASP A 300 -9.10 -10.36 -26.84
N GLU A 301 -10.04 -9.57 -27.35
CA GLU A 301 -11.46 -9.90 -27.33
C GLU A 301 -11.76 -10.77 -28.56
N THR A 302 -12.15 -12.02 -28.35
CA THR A 302 -12.43 -12.99 -29.42
C THR A 302 -13.93 -13.29 -29.50
N GLY A 303 -14.46 -13.42 -30.73
CA GLY A 303 -15.90 -13.67 -30.96
C GLY A 303 -16.84 -12.48 -30.77
N GLY A 304 -16.33 -11.28 -30.45
CA GLY A 304 -17.13 -10.06 -30.31
C GLY A 304 -16.42 -9.01 -29.46
N THR A 305 -17.08 -7.85 -29.26
CA THR A 305 -16.59 -6.80 -28.36
C THR A 305 -17.19 -6.98 -26.96
N ILE A 306 -16.37 -6.85 -25.93
CA ILE A 306 -16.79 -6.96 -24.52
C ILE A 306 -17.07 -5.56 -23.98
N GLU A 307 -18.34 -5.28 -23.68
CA GLU A 307 -18.79 -3.99 -23.16
C GLU A 307 -18.07 -3.68 -21.84
N ARG A 308 -17.57 -2.44 -21.72
CA ARG A 308 -17.08 -1.87 -20.46
C ARG A 308 -18.27 -1.38 -19.67
N LYS A 309 -18.60 -2.07 -18.60
CA LYS A 309 -19.75 -1.76 -17.76
C LYS A 309 -19.31 -1.12 -16.46
N ARG A 310 -20.02 -0.07 -16.06
CA ARG A 310 -19.84 0.54 -14.75
C ARG A 310 -20.15 -0.49 -13.65
N GLY A 311 -19.29 -0.48 -12.64
CA GLY A 311 -19.34 -1.38 -11.50
C GLY A 311 -18.35 -2.51 -11.58
N GLY A 312 -17.48 -2.57 -10.58
CA GLY A 312 -16.47 -3.60 -10.41
C GLY A 312 -15.59 -3.32 -9.18
N PRO A 313 -14.92 -4.34 -8.66
CA PRO A 313 -14.25 -4.31 -7.35
C PRO A 313 -13.03 -3.39 -7.27
N PHE A 314 -12.24 -3.29 -8.34
CA PHE A 314 -10.90 -2.67 -8.29
C PHE A 314 -10.77 -1.39 -9.12
N SER A 315 -11.48 -1.27 -10.25
CA SER A 315 -11.40 -0.09 -11.13
C SER A 315 -12.67 0.75 -11.15
N GLY A 316 -13.75 0.25 -10.53
CA GLY A 316 -15.11 0.76 -10.73
C GLY A 316 -15.74 0.31 -12.06
N PHE A 317 -15.08 -0.57 -12.83
CA PHE A 317 -15.59 -1.14 -14.07
C PHE A 317 -15.45 -2.67 -14.10
N ALA A 318 -16.22 -3.28 -14.99
CA ALA A 318 -16.16 -4.70 -15.31
C ALA A 318 -16.37 -4.92 -16.82
N GLY A 319 -15.84 -6.02 -17.35
CA GLY A 319 -16.25 -6.52 -18.66
C GLY A 319 -17.62 -7.19 -18.56
N ARG A 320 -18.56 -6.84 -19.42
CA ARG A 320 -19.85 -7.52 -19.56
C ARG A 320 -19.80 -8.48 -20.74
N PHE A 321 -20.13 -9.73 -20.46
CA PHE A 321 -20.12 -10.84 -21.40
C PHE A 321 -21.57 -11.27 -21.66
N ASP A 322 -21.92 -11.39 -22.94
CA ASP A 322 -23.25 -11.75 -23.41
C ASP A 322 -23.35 -13.21 -23.91
N GLY A 323 -22.30 -14.00 -23.72
CA GLY A 323 -22.19 -15.36 -24.23
C GLY A 323 -21.66 -15.49 -25.67
N THR A 324 -21.21 -14.40 -26.30
CA THR A 324 -20.65 -14.42 -27.67
C THR A 324 -19.13 -14.22 -27.70
N ALA A 325 -18.61 -13.44 -26.76
CA ALA A 325 -17.19 -13.09 -26.68
C ALA A 325 -16.46 -13.73 -25.50
N ASP A 326 -15.15 -13.90 -25.65
CA ASP A 326 -14.19 -14.35 -24.64
C ASP A 326 -12.93 -13.46 -24.70
N LEU A 327 -12.06 -13.60 -23.70
CA LEU A 327 -10.76 -12.95 -23.67
C LEU A 327 -9.68 -13.98 -23.87
N CYS A 328 -8.73 -13.72 -24.76
CA CYS A 328 -7.63 -14.61 -25.03
C CYS A 328 -6.30 -13.87 -24.88
N LEU A 329 -5.36 -14.45 -24.14
CA LEU A 329 -3.97 -14.06 -24.21
C LEU A 329 -3.42 -14.61 -25.53
N SER A 330 -2.88 -13.72 -26.38
CA SER A 330 -2.29 -14.16 -27.65
C SER A 330 -1.18 -15.19 -27.42
N ALA A 331 -0.97 -16.10 -28.38
CA ALA A 331 0.10 -17.11 -28.28
C ALA A 331 1.49 -16.48 -28.08
N GLU A 332 1.71 -15.28 -28.61
CA GLU A 332 2.93 -14.49 -28.41
C GLU A 332 3.04 -13.95 -26.96
N ALA A 333 1.95 -13.44 -26.40
CA ALA A 333 1.91 -12.99 -25.01
C ALA A 333 2.02 -14.16 -24.02
N ALA A 334 1.45 -15.32 -24.36
CA ALA A 334 1.59 -16.57 -23.62
C ALA A 334 3.02 -17.11 -23.66
N ALA A 335 3.70 -17.08 -24.82
CA ALA A 335 5.09 -17.50 -24.95
C ALA A 335 6.09 -16.55 -24.25
N ALA A 336 5.75 -15.26 -24.13
CA ALA A 336 6.53 -14.28 -23.38
C ALA A 336 6.18 -14.22 -21.88
N PHE A 337 5.25 -15.06 -21.43
CA PHE A 337 4.94 -15.21 -20.02
C PHE A 337 6.00 -16.11 -19.39
N PRO A 338 6.71 -15.70 -18.32
CA PRO A 338 7.71 -16.55 -17.68
C PRO A 338 7.07 -17.88 -17.28
N GLU A 339 7.81 -18.98 -17.49
CA GLU A 339 7.33 -20.34 -17.26
C GLU A 339 6.62 -20.45 -15.90
N LEU A 340 5.34 -20.76 -15.96
CA LEU A 340 4.51 -21.08 -14.81
C LEU A 340 4.90 -22.48 -14.33
N SER A 341 5.88 -22.52 -13.42
CA SER A 341 6.36 -23.75 -12.77
C SER A 341 5.26 -24.35 -11.90
N ILE A 342 4.76 -25.54 -12.25
CA ILE A 342 3.78 -26.25 -11.42
C ILE A 342 4.37 -26.71 -10.08
N ASN A 343 5.70 -26.79 -9.98
CA ASN A 343 6.40 -27.18 -8.76
C ASN A 343 6.25 -26.11 -7.67
N ASP A 344 6.35 -24.83 -8.05
CA ASP A 344 6.10 -23.69 -7.16
C ASP A 344 4.61 -23.33 -7.07
N GLY A 345 3.82 -23.89 -8.00
CA GLY A 345 2.38 -23.76 -8.11
C GLY A 345 1.94 -22.52 -8.85
N VAL A 346 0.66 -22.45 -9.20
CA VAL A 346 0.06 -21.32 -9.90
C VAL A 346 -1.33 -21.05 -9.38
N THR A 347 -1.63 -19.77 -9.25
CA THR A 347 -2.94 -19.33 -8.79
C THR A 347 -3.58 -18.40 -9.80
N VAL A 348 -4.84 -18.70 -10.14
CA VAL A 348 -5.73 -17.78 -10.84
C VAL A 348 -6.80 -17.34 -9.87
N PHE A 349 -6.96 -16.03 -9.71
CA PHE A 349 -8.00 -15.40 -8.92
C PHE A 349 -8.85 -14.51 -9.82
N THR A 350 -10.16 -14.52 -9.63
CA THR A 350 -11.08 -13.74 -10.47
C THR A 350 -12.32 -13.33 -9.69
N VAL A 351 -12.86 -12.16 -10.02
CA VAL A 351 -14.07 -11.63 -9.41
C VAL A 351 -15.16 -11.54 -10.47
N VAL A 352 -16.25 -12.27 -10.25
CA VAL A 352 -17.30 -12.45 -11.25
C VAL A 352 -18.70 -12.23 -10.67
N ARG A 353 -19.63 -11.87 -11.54
CA ARG A 353 -21.06 -11.81 -11.24
C ARG A 353 -21.82 -12.48 -12.37
N LEU A 354 -22.49 -13.60 -12.08
CA LEU A 354 -23.31 -14.30 -13.07
C LEU A 354 -24.62 -13.57 -13.28
N ASP A 355 -25.10 -13.47 -14.52
CA ASP A 355 -26.43 -12.90 -14.80
C ASP A 355 -27.55 -13.97 -14.68
N ASP A 356 -27.25 -15.26 -14.92
CA ASP A 356 -28.16 -16.41 -14.71
C ASP A 356 -27.38 -17.68 -14.32
N ILE A 357 -28.05 -18.60 -13.61
CA ILE A 357 -27.56 -19.90 -13.13
C ILE A 357 -27.62 -20.96 -14.25
N THR A 358 -28.46 -20.77 -15.28
CA THR A 358 -28.54 -21.67 -16.44
C THR A 358 -27.31 -21.58 -17.35
N SER A 359 -26.60 -20.45 -17.28
CA SER A 359 -25.27 -20.28 -17.83
C SER A 359 -24.31 -21.20 -17.06
N ARG A 360 -24.19 -22.46 -17.50
CA ARG A 360 -23.03 -23.33 -17.24
C ARG A 360 -21.76 -22.75 -17.91
N GLY A 361 -21.59 -21.44 -17.84
CA GLY A 361 -20.47 -20.68 -18.36
C GLY A 361 -19.30 -21.02 -17.48
N ALA A 362 -18.66 -22.14 -17.78
CA ALA A 362 -17.39 -22.49 -17.21
C ALA A 362 -16.49 -21.28 -17.45
N LEU A 363 -16.10 -20.62 -16.35
CA LEU A 363 -15.02 -19.65 -16.38
C LEU A 363 -13.76 -20.44 -16.66
N LEU A 364 -13.57 -20.83 -17.91
CA LEU A 364 -12.43 -21.62 -18.31
C LEU A 364 -11.28 -20.66 -18.41
N VAL A 365 -10.37 -20.80 -17.46
CA VAL A 365 -9.01 -20.32 -17.57
C VAL A 365 -8.17 -21.49 -18.07
N ASP A 366 -8.37 -21.83 -19.35
CA ASP A 366 -7.50 -22.77 -20.05
C ASP A 366 -6.21 -22.03 -20.34
N THR A 367 -5.03 -22.55 -20.01
CA THR A 367 -3.75 -21.81 -20.07
C THR A 367 -2.57 -22.58 -20.66
N GLY A 368 -2.78 -23.76 -21.26
CA GLY A 368 -1.66 -24.69 -21.51
C GLY A 368 -0.42 -24.04 -22.19
N ALA A 369 0.83 -24.45 -21.97
CA ALA A 369 1.39 -25.64 -21.33
C ALA A 369 2.49 -25.26 -20.33
N GLY A 370 2.04 -24.89 -19.13
CA GLY A 370 2.83 -24.60 -17.94
C GLY A 370 1.85 -24.07 -16.91
N ALA A 371 1.35 -24.97 -16.05
CA ALA A 371 0.23 -24.80 -15.12
C ALA A 371 -1.11 -24.30 -15.72
N SER A 372 -1.96 -25.22 -16.18
CA SER A 372 -3.39 -24.93 -16.42
C SER A 372 -4.20 -24.84 -15.13
N VAL A 373 -5.27 -24.04 -15.13
CA VAL A 373 -6.13 -23.87 -13.97
C VAL A 373 -7.58 -23.89 -14.47
N ARG A 374 -8.16 -25.08 -14.60
CA ARG A 374 -9.57 -25.20 -14.99
C ARG A 374 -10.47 -24.90 -13.79
N LEU A 375 -11.00 -23.69 -13.75
CA LEU A 375 -12.06 -23.29 -12.81
C LEU A 375 -13.37 -24.01 -13.17
N THR A 376 -13.56 -25.21 -12.61
CA THR A 376 -14.85 -25.91 -12.61
C THR A 376 -15.43 -25.79 -11.22
N VAL A 377 -16.29 -24.79 -11.02
CA VAL A 377 -17.00 -24.66 -9.74
C VAL A 377 -18.18 -25.62 -9.76
N ALA A 378 -18.12 -26.66 -8.92
CA ALA A 378 -19.17 -27.67 -8.79
C ALA A 378 -20.30 -27.24 -7.83
N THR A 379 -20.24 -26.02 -7.29
CA THR A 379 -21.16 -25.50 -6.27
C THR A 379 -22.04 -24.39 -6.83
N ASP A 380 -23.26 -24.25 -6.31
CA ASP A 380 -24.23 -23.23 -6.68
C ASP A 380 -23.68 -21.82 -6.48
N VAL A 381 -23.16 -21.20 -7.55
CA VAL A 381 -22.81 -19.77 -7.55
C VAL A 381 -24.10 -18.98 -7.72
N PRO A 382 -24.44 -18.07 -6.80
CA PRO A 382 -25.68 -17.28 -6.90
C PRO A 382 -25.65 -16.37 -8.12
N ALA A 383 -26.73 -16.39 -8.91
CA ALA A 383 -26.94 -15.40 -9.96
C ALA A 383 -27.21 -14.02 -9.36
N GLY A 384 -26.69 -12.98 -10.00
CA GLY A 384 -26.88 -11.59 -9.60
C GLY A 384 -25.91 -11.09 -8.52
N GLU A 385 -25.11 -11.96 -7.91
CA GLU A 385 -24.17 -11.61 -6.85
C GLU A 385 -22.72 -11.59 -7.33
N TRP A 386 -21.92 -10.67 -6.80
CA TRP A 386 -20.47 -10.70 -6.96
C TRP A 386 -19.88 -11.79 -6.07
N VAL A 387 -19.04 -12.63 -6.65
CA VAL A 387 -18.27 -13.67 -5.95
C VAL A 387 -16.82 -13.63 -6.40
N THR A 388 -15.93 -14.06 -5.52
CA THR A 388 -14.54 -14.33 -5.90
C THR A 388 -14.38 -15.82 -6.11
N ILE A 389 -13.76 -16.20 -7.22
CA ILE A 389 -13.44 -17.58 -7.52
C ILE A 389 -11.94 -17.66 -7.73
N ALA A 390 -11.29 -18.68 -7.16
CA ALA A 390 -9.88 -18.90 -7.40
C ALA A 390 -9.58 -20.38 -7.52
N VAL A 391 -8.53 -20.69 -8.26
CA VAL A 391 -7.95 -22.03 -8.30
C VAL A 391 -6.45 -21.93 -8.19
N CYS A 392 -5.91 -22.79 -7.36
CA CYS A 392 -4.51 -22.93 -7.07
C CYS A 392 -4.08 -24.35 -7.46
N ARG A 393 -3.20 -24.46 -8.44
CA ARG A 393 -2.62 -25.72 -8.87
C ARG A 393 -1.21 -25.83 -8.32
N THR A 394 -0.90 -26.96 -7.70
CA THR A 394 0.43 -27.25 -7.13
C THR A 394 0.82 -28.69 -7.46
N ALA A 395 2.07 -29.08 -7.19
CA ALA A 395 2.51 -30.47 -7.29
C ALA A 395 1.65 -31.43 -6.43
N ASP A 396 1.13 -30.94 -5.30
CA ASP A 396 0.27 -31.70 -4.38
C ASP A 396 -1.20 -31.80 -4.84
N GLY A 397 -1.54 -31.15 -5.95
CA GLY A 397 -2.87 -31.16 -6.56
C GLY A 397 -3.55 -29.79 -6.61
N ASP A 398 -4.80 -29.81 -7.07
CA ASP A 398 -5.63 -28.62 -7.30
C ASP A 398 -6.45 -28.25 -6.05
N ARG A 399 -6.50 -26.95 -5.75
CA ARG A 399 -7.33 -26.35 -4.71
C ARG A 399 -8.25 -25.31 -5.33
N TYR A 400 -9.52 -25.39 -4.99
CA TYR A 400 -10.58 -24.51 -5.51
C TYR A 400 -11.10 -23.63 -4.38
N TYR A 401 -11.43 -22.38 -4.70
CA TYR A 401 -11.92 -21.41 -3.71
C TYR A 401 -13.15 -20.68 -4.25
N LEU A 402 -14.13 -20.49 -3.37
CA LEU A 402 -15.29 -19.63 -3.57
C LEU A 402 -15.37 -18.68 -2.37
N ASN A 403 -15.41 -17.38 -2.63
CA ASN A 403 -15.42 -16.33 -1.60
C ASN A 403 -14.29 -16.51 -0.56
N GLY A 404 -13.08 -16.80 -1.05
CA GLY A 404 -11.88 -17.06 -0.23
C GLY A 404 -11.89 -18.39 0.52
N LYS A 405 -12.98 -19.16 0.50
CA LYS A 405 -13.08 -20.45 1.21
C LYS A 405 -12.81 -21.61 0.28
N ARG A 406 -12.04 -22.59 0.77
CA ARG A 406 -11.72 -23.80 0.02
C ARG A 406 -12.98 -24.64 -0.25
N VAL A 407 -13.12 -25.08 -1.49
CA VAL A 407 -14.18 -25.98 -1.97
C VAL A 407 -13.60 -27.39 -2.08
N HIS A 408 -14.31 -28.37 -1.52
CA HIS A 408 -13.92 -29.77 -1.53
C HIS A 408 -14.78 -30.58 -2.52
N GLY A 409 -14.29 -31.75 -2.93
CA GLY A 409 -15.04 -32.66 -3.82
C GLY A 409 -15.01 -32.31 -5.30
N VAL A 410 -14.19 -31.33 -5.71
CA VAL A 410 -13.96 -31.02 -7.13
C VAL A 410 -12.86 -31.96 -7.67
N PRO A 411 -13.10 -32.75 -8.73
CA PRO A 411 -12.09 -33.61 -9.32
C PRO A 411 -10.90 -32.82 -9.86
N ALA A 412 -9.69 -33.35 -9.67
CA ALA A 412 -8.51 -32.81 -10.32
C ALA A 412 -8.64 -32.88 -11.84
N VAL A 413 -8.10 -31.88 -12.54
CA VAL A 413 -8.16 -31.84 -14.00
C VAL A 413 -7.15 -32.82 -14.60
N THR A 414 -7.59 -33.70 -15.49
CA THR A 414 -6.74 -34.67 -16.22
C THR A 414 -6.72 -34.35 -17.72
N GLY A 415 -5.55 -34.32 -18.37
CA GLY A 415 -5.43 -34.19 -19.83
C GLY A 415 -4.10 -33.59 -20.32
N PRO A 416 -3.73 -33.79 -21.61
CA PRO A 416 -2.54 -33.19 -22.22
C PRO A 416 -2.74 -31.68 -22.47
N ALA A 417 -1.63 -30.95 -22.60
CA ALA A 417 -1.59 -29.50 -22.58
C ALA A 417 -2.06 -28.80 -23.88
N ALA A 418 -2.68 -27.61 -23.75
CA ALA A 418 -3.01 -26.68 -24.85
C ALA A 418 -1.97 -25.53 -24.94
N ALA A 419 -2.19 -24.46 -25.73
CA ALA A 419 -1.20 -23.40 -26.02
C ALA A 419 -1.70 -21.94 -25.78
N THR A 420 -2.88 -21.76 -25.17
CA THR A 420 -3.57 -20.46 -25.09
C THR A 420 -4.15 -20.22 -23.71
N PHE A 421 -4.13 -18.97 -23.22
CA PHE A 421 -4.84 -18.52 -22.01
C PHE A 421 -6.19 -17.89 -22.37
N THR A 422 -7.31 -18.53 -22.08
CA THR A 422 -8.66 -17.98 -22.37
C THR A 422 -9.38 -17.63 -21.07
N ILE A 423 -10.25 -16.61 -21.06
CA ILE A 423 -11.16 -16.29 -19.95
C ILE A 423 -12.57 -16.20 -20.54
N ALA A 424 -13.56 -16.68 -19.79
CA ALA A 424 -14.98 -16.57 -20.12
C ALA A 424 -15.46 -17.38 -21.34
N GLY A 425 -14.74 -18.41 -21.78
CA GLY A 425 -15.28 -19.37 -22.73
C GLY A 425 -14.35 -20.53 -23.09
N PRO A 426 -14.88 -21.74 -23.35
CA PRO A 426 -14.14 -22.78 -24.05
C PRO A 426 -14.01 -22.44 -25.54
N THR A 427 -13.01 -23.02 -26.21
CA THR A 427 -12.96 -23.05 -27.69
C THR A 427 -14.19 -23.73 -28.32
N THR A 428 -14.93 -24.55 -27.56
CA THR A 428 -16.20 -25.19 -27.98
C THR A 428 -17.23 -25.24 -26.84
N GLY A 429 -18.43 -24.70 -27.06
CA GLY A 429 -19.53 -24.68 -26.07
C GLY A 429 -20.05 -23.27 -25.75
N PRO A 430 -21.09 -23.14 -24.89
CA PRO A 430 -21.65 -21.85 -24.52
C PRO A 430 -20.62 -21.03 -23.73
N LYS A 431 -20.38 -19.78 -24.14
CA LYS A 431 -19.49 -18.85 -23.43
C LYS A 431 -20.18 -18.23 -22.21
N PHE A 432 -19.38 -17.62 -21.34
CA PHE A 432 -19.83 -17.00 -20.10
C PHE A 432 -20.80 -15.84 -20.37
N THR A 433 -21.85 -15.73 -19.54
CA THR A 433 -22.77 -14.60 -19.51
C THR A 433 -22.75 -13.99 -18.11
N GLY A 434 -22.45 -12.70 -18.03
CA GLY A 434 -22.30 -12.02 -16.75
C GLY A 434 -21.27 -10.90 -16.79
N ARG A 435 -20.64 -10.63 -15.65
CA ARG A 435 -19.59 -9.62 -15.51
C ARG A 435 -18.33 -10.21 -14.89
N ILE A 436 -17.18 -9.76 -15.38
CA ILE A 436 -15.87 -10.03 -14.78
C ILE A 436 -15.25 -8.69 -14.39
N GLY A 437 -14.97 -8.54 -13.11
CA GLY A 437 -14.44 -7.32 -12.52
C GLY A 437 -12.93 -7.35 -12.29
N ALA A 438 -12.33 -8.53 -12.28
CA ALA A 438 -10.88 -8.69 -12.21
C ALA A 438 -10.42 -10.09 -12.56
N VAL A 439 -9.21 -10.21 -13.09
CA VAL A 439 -8.47 -11.47 -13.21
C VAL A 439 -7.02 -11.24 -12.77
N ALA A 440 -6.53 -12.03 -11.81
CA ALA A 440 -5.17 -12.00 -11.33
C ALA A 440 -4.52 -13.38 -11.49
N LEU A 441 -3.27 -13.40 -11.91
CA LEU A 441 -2.46 -14.60 -12.09
C LEU A 441 -1.20 -14.49 -11.23
N PHE A 442 -0.89 -15.53 -10.45
CA PHE A 442 0.28 -15.60 -9.58
C PHE A 442 1.15 -16.81 -9.96
N ARG A 443 2.47 -16.63 -9.89
CA ARG A 443 3.50 -17.64 -10.19
C ARG A 443 3.79 -18.58 -9.02
N ARG A 444 2.86 -18.69 -8.07
CA ARG A 444 2.94 -19.61 -6.93
C ARG A 444 1.57 -20.11 -6.52
N GLY A 445 1.55 -21.22 -5.79
CA GLY A 445 0.34 -21.66 -5.10
C GLY A 445 0.07 -20.84 -3.84
N LEU A 446 -1.00 -20.03 -3.82
CA LEU A 446 -1.36 -19.24 -2.64
C LEU A 446 -1.92 -20.12 -1.51
N ARG A 447 -1.69 -19.71 -0.26
CA ARG A 447 -2.25 -20.34 0.94
C ARG A 447 -3.71 -19.94 1.14
N ASP A 448 -4.44 -20.71 1.95
CA ASP A 448 -5.86 -20.47 2.22
C ASP A 448 -6.10 -19.10 2.86
N GLU A 449 -5.18 -18.64 3.72
CA GLU A 449 -5.23 -17.31 4.35
C GLU A 449 -5.04 -16.19 3.32
N GLU A 450 -4.06 -16.34 2.42
CA GLU A 450 -3.78 -15.37 1.35
C GLU A 450 -4.99 -15.26 0.40
N MET A 451 -5.63 -16.39 0.09
CA MET A 451 -6.87 -16.39 -0.69
C MET A 451 -8.03 -15.67 0.00
N MET A 452 -8.14 -15.80 1.32
CA MET A 452 -9.13 -15.08 2.11
C MET A 452 -8.83 -13.57 2.11
N ASP A 453 -7.57 -13.16 2.15
CA ASP A 453 -7.19 -11.75 2.08
C ASP A 453 -7.48 -11.15 0.71
N LEU A 454 -7.17 -11.86 -0.39
CA LEU A 454 -7.57 -11.44 -1.74
C LEU A 454 -9.09 -11.33 -1.89
N HIS A 455 -9.85 -12.25 -1.28
CA HIS A 455 -11.32 -12.17 -1.26
C HIS A 455 -11.81 -10.93 -0.53
N ARG A 456 -11.29 -10.64 0.67
CA ARG A 456 -11.66 -9.45 1.45
C ARG A 456 -11.34 -8.16 0.69
N ALA A 457 -10.19 -8.10 0.03
CA ALA A 457 -9.80 -6.96 -0.79
C ALA A 457 -10.71 -6.76 -2.01
N ALA A 458 -11.40 -7.80 -2.50
CA ALA A 458 -12.37 -7.62 -3.58
C ALA A 458 -13.66 -6.91 -3.13
N HIS A 459 -13.93 -6.81 -1.81
CA HIS A 459 -15.09 -6.11 -1.24
C HIS A 459 -16.44 -6.45 -1.92
N THR A 460 -16.65 -7.73 -2.24
CA THR A 460 -17.83 -8.19 -2.97
C THR A 460 -19.15 -7.84 -2.26
N GLU A 461 -19.14 -7.79 -0.92
CA GLU A 461 -20.26 -7.45 -0.05
C GLU A 461 -20.69 -5.98 -0.15
N ILE A 462 -19.77 -5.07 -0.49
CA ILE A 462 -20.07 -3.65 -0.70
C ILE A 462 -20.73 -3.47 -2.06
N LEU A 463 -20.16 -4.11 -3.09
CA LEU A 463 -20.73 -4.09 -4.45
C LEU A 463 -22.17 -4.62 -4.46
N GLN A 464 -22.47 -5.67 -3.69
CA GLN A 464 -23.83 -6.21 -3.60
C GLN A 464 -24.85 -5.18 -3.09
N LYS A 465 -24.46 -4.28 -2.17
CA LYS A 465 -25.34 -3.24 -1.61
C LYS A 465 -25.56 -2.07 -2.57
N ASP A 466 -24.53 -1.68 -3.31
CA ASP A 466 -24.57 -0.52 -4.22
C ASP A 466 -25.38 -0.79 -5.50
N TYR A 467 -25.53 -2.06 -5.91
CA TYR A 467 -26.32 -2.47 -7.08
C TYR A 467 -27.72 -3.04 -6.74
N ALA A 468 -28.11 -3.04 -5.46
CA ALA A 468 -29.46 -3.41 -5.01
C ALA A 468 -30.42 -2.21 -4.90
N ARG A 469 -29.91 -0.99 -5.17
CA ARG A 469 -30.68 0.25 -5.38
C ARG A 469 -30.69 0.60 -6.85
#